data_AF-Q5ILH3-F1
#
_entry.id   AF-Q5ILH3-F1
#
_cell.length_a   1.000
_cell.length_b   1.000
_cell.length_c   1.000
_cell.angle_alpha   90.00
_cell.angle_beta   90.00
_cell.angle_gamma   90.00
#
_symmetry.space_group_name_H-M   'P 1'
#
loop_
_entity.id
_entity.type
_entity.pdbx_description
1 polymer ?
#
loop_
_entity_poly.entity_id
_entity_poly.type
_entity_poly.pdbx_seq_one_letter_code
_entity_poly.pdbx_strand_id
1 'polypeptide(L)'
;PQVATVGLTEAEAIEQGFSVDTRELDLENVPRALVNFDTGGFIKLVAERDSGRLLGVQAVAGEAGELIQTAVMALRARMTVHDIANELFPYLTMV
;
A
#
# COMPACT_ATOMS: atom_id res chain seq x y z
N PRO A 1 -11.15 12.34 2.46
CA PRO A 1 -10.71 10.94 2.26
C PRO A 1 -10.53 10.25 3.62
N GLN A 2 -10.69 8.94 3.67
CA GLN A 2 -10.39 8.13 4.85
C GLN A 2 -8.88 7.92 4.98
N VAL A 3 -8.42 7.54 6.17
CA VAL A 3 -7.02 7.21 6.45
C VAL A 3 -6.96 5.81 7.04
N ALA A 4 -6.10 4.96 6.48
CA ALA A 4 -5.87 3.61 7.00
C ALA A 4 -4.37 3.27 6.99
N THR A 5 -3.93 2.48 7.96
CA THR A 5 -2.53 2.05 8.11
C THR A 5 -2.47 0.63 8.62
N VAL A 6 -1.45 -0.12 8.19
CA VAL A 6 -1.12 -1.44 8.73
C VAL A 6 0.39 -1.68 8.62
N GLY A 7 0.97 -2.35 9.61
CA GLY A 7 2.40 -2.62 9.66
C GLY A 7 3.21 -1.38 10.05
N LEU A 8 4.45 -1.31 9.56
CA LEU A 8 5.40 -0.26 9.91
C LEU A 8 5.29 0.94 8.98
N THR A 9 5.40 2.13 9.55
CA THR A 9 5.80 3.33 8.82
C THR A 9 7.28 3.26 8.46
N GLU A 10 7.69 4.10 7.50
CA GLU A 10 9.10 4.23 7.11
C GLU A 10 9.99 4.61 8.31
N ALA A 11 9.53 5.54 9.16
CA ALA A 11 10.26 5.95 10.35
C ALA A 11 10.42 4.79 11.35
N GLU A 12 9.33 4.07 11.66
CA GLU A 12 9.37 2.91 12.56
C GLU A 12 10.24 1.77 12.01
N ALA A 13 10.22 1.54 10.69
CA ALA A 13 11.05 0.52 10.06
C ALA A 13 12.54 0.89 10.13
N ILE A 14 12.89 2.15 9.91
CA ILE A 14 14.27 2.65 10.08
C ILE A 14 14.71 2.55 11.54
N GLU A 15 13.86 2.93 12.49
CA GLU A 15 14.14 2.80 13.94
C GLU A 15 14.37 1.35 14.36
N GLN A 16 13.70 0.40 13.71
CA GLN A 16 13.88 -1.04 13.92
C GLN A 16 15.10 -1.62 13.16
N GLY A 17 15.85 -0.78 12.44
CA GLY A 17 17.09 -1.16 11.76
C GLY A 17 16.90 -1.77 10.37
N PHE A 18 15.70 -1.68 9.78
CA PHE A 18 15.49 -2.12 8.39
C PHE A 18 16.09 -1.12 7.40
N SER A 19 16.69 -1.65 6.33
CA SER A 19 16.93 -0.86 5.12
C SER A 19 15.64 -0.86 4.30
N VAL A 20 15.06 0.31 4.04
CA VAL A 20 13.73 0.40 3.42
C VAL A 20 13.77 0.96 1.99
N ASP A 21 12.91 0.42 1.12
CA ASP A 21 12.47 1.07 -0.12
C ASP A 21 11.00 1.44 0.04
N THR A 22 10.73 2.73 0.02
CA THR A 22 9.40 3.29 0.26
C THR A 22 8.88 3.90 -1.02
N ARG A 23 7.66 3.56 -1.41
CA ARG A 23 7.02 4.06 -2.64
C ARG A 23 5.64 4.60 -2.35
N GLU A 24 5.32 5.72 -2.99
CA GLU A 24 4.02 6.36 -2.92
C GLU A 24 3.40 6.38 -4.31
N LEU A 25 2.10 6.09 -4.37
CA LEU A 25 1.29 6.14 -5.58
C LEU A 25 0.13 7.11 -5.34
N ASP A 26 0.16 8.24 -6.04
CA ASP A 26 -0.95 9.19 -6.03
C ASP A 26 -2.20 8.58 -6.67
N LEU A 27 -3.39 8.87 -6.11
CA LEU A 27 -4.65 8.31 -6.61
C LEU A 27 -5.04 8.81 -8.02
N GLU A 28 -4.41 9.86 -8.53
CA GLU A 28 -4.53 10.24 -9.95
C GLU A 28 -4.07 9.13 -10.91
N ASN A 29 -3.23 8.21 -10.43
CA ASN A 29 -2.76 7.06 -11.18
C ASN A 29 -3.61 5.80 -10.95
N VAL A 30 -4.69 5.89 -10.15
CA VAL A 30 -5.59 4.77 -9.85
C VAL A 30 -6.86 4.91 -10.70
N PRO A 31 -7.11 4.00 -11.68
CA PRO A 31 -8.25 4.11 -12.60
C PRO A 31 -9.61 4.23 -11.92
N ARG A 32 -9.81 3.53 -10.80
CA ARG A 32 -11.06 3.62 -10.02
C ARG A 32 -11.27 5.01 -9.42
N ALA A 33 -10.22 5.62 -8.88
CA ALA A 33 -10.28 6.98 -8.34
C ALA A 33 -10.59 8.02 -9.43
N LEU A 34 -10.01 7.85 -10.63
CA LEU A 34 -10.31 8.69 -11.79
C LEU A 34 -11.80 8.65 -12.18
N VAL A 35 -12.38 7.45 -12.34
CA VAL A 35 -13.81 7.33 -12.72
C VAL A 35 -14.77 7.76 -11.60
N ASN A 36 -14.31 7.72 -10.34
CA ASN A 36 -15.04 8.23 -9.19
C ASN A 36 -14.97 9.76 -9.05
N PHE A 37 -14.11 10.44 -9.83
CA PHE A 37 -13.76 11.86 -9.64
C PHE A 37 -13.26 12.18 -8.22
N ASP A 38 -12.61 11.21 -7.57
CA ASP A 38 -12.06 11.32 -6.22
C ASP A 38 -10.60 10.83 -6.21
N THR A 39 -9.71 11.68 -6.72
CA THR A 39 -8.26 11.40 -6.85
C THR A 39 -7.45 11.99 -5.68
N GLY A 40 -8.11 12.43 -4.61
CA GLY A 40 -7.46 13.05 -3.48
C GLY A 40 -6.81 12.03 -2.55
N GLY A 41 -5.48 11.98 -2.53
CA GLY A 41 -4.70 11.18 -1.60
C GLY A 41 -3.73 10.22 -2.29
N PHE A 42 -3.27 9.21 -1.57
CA PHE A 42 -2.18 8.34 -2.00
C PHE A 42 -2.26 6.95 -1.33
N ILE A 43 -1.50 6.01 -1.90
CA ILE A 43 -1.17 4.72 -1.28
C ILE A 43 0.35 4.66 -1.15
N LYS A 44 0.84 4.50 0.08
CA LYS A 44 2.27 4.39 0.43
C LYS A 44 2.59 2.98 0.89
N LEU A 45 3.59 2.36 0.28
CA LEU A 45 4.13 1.05 0.65
C LEU A 45 5.52 1.23 1.26
N VAL A 46 5.79 0.49 2.33
CA VAL A 46 7.10 0.38 2.97
C VAL A 46 7.58 -1.05 2.81
N ALA A 47 8.70 -1.26 2.15
CA ALA A 47 9.28 -2.58 1.94
C ALA A 47 10.74 -2.63 2.40
N GLU A 48 11.22 -3.81 2.80
CA GLU A 48 12.64 -4.05 3.03
C GLU A 48 13.38 -4.06 1.69
N ARG A 49 14.45 -3.27 1.59
CA ARG A 49 15.16 -2.99 0.34
C ARG A 49 15.76 -4.24 -0.31
N ASP A 50 16.36 -5.12 0.49
CA ASP A 50 17.11 -6.26 -0.03
C ASP A 50 16.20 -7.44 -0.39
N SER A 51 15.17 -7.71 0.42
CA SER A 51 14.27 -8.84 0.22
C SER A 51 13.00 -8.48 -0.56
N GLY A 52 12.68 -7.19 -0.67
CA GLY A 52 11.40 -6.71 -1.19
C GLY A 52 10.21 -7.03 -0.28
N ARG A 53 10.43 -7.56 0.93
CA ARG A 53 9.36 -7.94 1.86
C ARG A 53 8.54 -6.72 2.26
N LEU A 54 7.21 -6.83 2.17
CA LEU A 54 6.32 -5.78 2.64
C LEU A 54 6.42 -5.65 4.17
N LEU A 55 6.63 -4.43 4.64
CA LEU A 55 6.74 -4.08 6.07
C LEU A 55 5.53 -3.26 6.55
N GLY A 56 4.94 -2.45 5.68
CA GLY A 56 3.72 -1.70 6.00
C GLY A 56 3.11 -0.97 4.82
N VAL A 57 1.88 -0.51 5.02
CA VAL A 57 1.08 0.23 4.05
C VAL A 57 0.33 1.35 4.76
N GLN A 58 0.31 2.54 4.16
CA GLN A 58 -0.53 3.66 4.56
C GLN A 58 -1.35 4.13 3.37
N ALA A 59 -2.62 4.43 3.56
CA ALA A 59 -3.49 4.90 2.50
C ALA A 59 -4.33 6.09 2.96
N VAL A 60 -4.44 7.09 2.09
CA VAL A 60 -5.40 8.19 2.17
C VAL A 60 -6.25 8.12 0.92
N ALA A 61 -7.49 7.65 1.04
CA ALA A 61 -8.39 7.39 -0.09
C ALA A 61 -9.86 7.36 0.34
N GLY A 62 -10.79 7.48 -0.60
CA GLY A 62 -12.23 7.33 -0.32
C GLY A 62 -12.59 5.99 0.36
N GLU A 63 -11.95 4.90 -0.08
CA GLU A 63 -12.17 3.51 0.37
C GLU A 63 -10.91 2.94 1.09
N ALA A 64 -10.20 3.78 1.86
CA ALA A 64 -8.96 3.36 2.51
C ALA A 64 -9.17 2.23 3.53
N GLY A 65 -10.31 2.21 4.23
CA GLY A 65 -10.64 1.18 5.21
C GLY A 65 -10.86 -0.21 4.60
N GLU A 66 -11.32 -0.27 3.36
CA GLU A 66 -11.51 -1.49 2.60
C GLU A 66 -10.21 -1.96 1.95
N LEU A 67 -9.47 -1.06 1.29
CA LEU A 67 -8.18 -1.32 0.66
C LEU A 67 -7.16 -1.90 1.65
N ILE A 68 -7.12 -1.36 2.87
CA ILE A 68 -6.13 -1.79 3.86
C ILE A 68 -6.28 -3.28 4.24
N GLN A 69 -7.45 -3.89 4.05
CA GLN A 69 -7.68 -5.32 4.32
C GLN A 69 -6.81 -6.20 3.40
N THR A 70 -6.64 -5.81 2.12
CA THR A 70 -5.70 -6.48 1.21
C THR A 70 -4.27 -6.42 1.76
N ALA A 71 -3.85 -5.25 2.25
CA ALA A 71 -2.52 -5.07 2.84
C ALA A 71 -2.32 -5.89 4.13
N VAL A 72 -3.34 -6.02 4.97
CA VAL A 72 -3.32 -6.90 6.16
C VAL A 72 -3.02 -8.35 5.76
N MET A 73 -3.70 -8.84 4.71
CA MET A 73 -3.50 -10.20 4.22
C MET A 73 -2.11 -10.40 3.62
N ALA A 74 -1.62 -9.44 2.84
CA ALA A 74 -0.27 -9.49 2.27
C ALA A 74 0.83 -9.51 3.35
N LEU A 75 0.71 -8.66 4.37
CA LEU A 75 1.64 -8.63 5.51
C LEU A 75 1.61 -9.93 6.30
N ARG A 76 0.42 -10.47 6.59
CA ARG A 76 0.25 -11.76 7.28
C ARG A 76 0.91 -12.91 6.50
N ALA A 77 0.76 -12.90 5.17
CA ALA A 77 1.37 -13.88 4.27
C ALA A 77 2.88 -13.66 4.06
N ARG A 78 3.45 -12.57 4.59
CA ARG A 78 4.86 -12.16 4.42
C ARG A 78 5.24 -12.00 2.94
N MET A 79 4.31 -11.51 2.13
CA MET A 79 4.52 -11.28 0.71
C MET A 79 5.59 -10.20 0.47
N THR A 80 6.29 -10.32 -0.65
CA THR A 80 7.11 -9.26 -1.22
C THR A 80 6.27 -8.32 -2.08
N VAL A 81 6.79 -7.13 -2.38
CA VAL A 81 6.18 -6.22 -3.35
C VAL A 81 6.05 -6.86 -4.74
N HIS A 82 6.95 -7.79 -5.08
CA HIS A 82 6.87 -8.50 -6.36
C HIS A 82 5.74 -9.53 -6.35
N ASP A 83 5.53 -10.25 -5.25
CA ASP A 83 4.42 -11.19 -5.12
C ASP A 83 3.08 -10.47 -5.29
N ILE A 84 2.93 -9.29 -4.67
CA ILE A 84 1.72 -8.45 -4.79
C ILE A 84 1.55 -7.98 -6.24
N ALA A 85 2.64 -7.52 -6.88
CA ALA A 85 2.58 -7.07 -8.28
C ALA A 85 2.24 -8.19 -9.28
N ASN A 86 2.47 -9.46 -8.92
CA ASN A 86 2.14 -10.61 -9.74
C ASN A 86 0.73 -11.18 -9.47
N GLU A 87 0.01 -10.64 -8.49
CA GLU A 87 -1.36 -11.06 -8.18
C GLU A 87 -2.38 -10.45 -9.15
N LEU A 88 -3.51 -11.13 -9.33
CA LEU A 88 -4.58 -10.66 -10.21
C LEU A 88 -5.54 -9.74 -9.45
N PHE A 89 -5.33 -8.43 -9.59
CA PHE A 89 -6.29 -7.42 -9.14
C PHE A 89 -7.31 -7.10 -10.23
N PRO A 90 -8.62 -7.12 -9.94
CA PRO A 90 -9.63 -6.71 -10.91
C PRO A 90 -9.44 -5.25 -11.32
N TYR A 91 -9.70 -4.94 -12.59
CA TYR A 91 -9.61 -3.57 -13.09
C TYR A 91 -10.74 -2.70 -12.51
N LEU A 92 -10.47 -1.39 -12.31
CA LEU A 92 -11.39 -0.42 -11.69
C LEU A 92 -11.82 -0.77 -10.25
N THR A 93 -10.89 -1.27 -9.43
CA THR A 93 -11.06 -1.43 -7.97
C THR A 93 -10.13 -0.51 -7.20
N MET A 94 -10.48 -0.26 -5.93
CA MET A 94 -9.56 0.32 -4.93
C MET A 94 -8.83 -0.77 -4.14
N VAL A 95 -9.33 -2.01 -4.15
CA VAL A 95 -8.81 -3.15 -3.37
C VAL A 95 -7.96 -4.10 -4.18
#